data_AF-A0A2W4ZC16-F1
#
_entry.id   AF-A0A2W4ZC16-F1
#
_cell.length_a   1.000
_cell.length_b   1.000
_cell.length_c   1.000
_cell.angle_alpha   90.00
_cell.angle_beta   90.00
_cell.angle_gamma   90.00
#
_symmetry.space_group_name_H-M   'P 1'
#
loop_
_entity.id
_entity.type
_entity.pdbx_description
1 polymer ?
#
loop_
_entity_poly.entity_id
_entity_poly.type
_entity_poly.pdbx_seq_one_letter_code
_entity_poly.pdbx_strand_id
1 'polypeptide(L)'
;MQAHAERWLLAGFALVLAGCGGDAPADNGAAPVVGGTPAVTVPVAASPANTVEPASSVPDRLTVTTNEPFYSVRVDPDQLVLDGIGFAPRRMPVLGREVRATGRRWRARDGRGELIVEVERADCEDDMSGAPRDFTATLTLDGRTVRGCGFVGTPAPPPGEAAPMVAANTIPARFVGRWNRDAAACARPAASIDGVKVSPDELWFHESVGKVQRVEPLSDDRIRITAAYDGEGERWTSTQTLSVDGDRLTIVTEGRPFTRIRCKG
;
A
#
# COMPACT_ATOMS: atom_id res chain seq x y z
N MET A 1 61.57 -2.52 8.05
CA MET A 1 61.35 -3.69 7.17
C MET A 1 59.95 -3.53 6.58
N GLN A 2 59.88 -2.83 5.43
CA GLN A 2 59.42 -3.34 4.12
C GLN A 2 57.91 -3.62 4.11
N ALA A 3 57.02 -2.74 3.59
CA ALA A 3 56.80 -2.22 2.22
C ALA A 3 56.08 -3.19 1.27
N HIS A 4 55.45 -2.63 0.22
CA HIS A 4 54.60 -3.20 -0.85
C HIS A 4 53.08 -3.09 -0.54
N ALA A 5 52.27 -2.15 -1.06
CA ALA A 5 52.18 -1.45 -2.35
C ALA A 5 51.91 -2.37 -3.55
N GLU A 6 50.67 -2.39 -4.04
CA GLU A 6 50.36 -2.80 -5.41
C GLU A 6 49.25 -1.94 -6.04
N ARG A 7 49.70 -1.17 -7.04
CA ARG A 7 48.94 -0.43 -8.04
C ARG A 7 48.48 -1.42 -9.11
N TRP A 8 47.26 -1.29 -9.60
CA TRP A 8 46.87 -1.79 -10.92
C TRP A 8 46.41 -0.63 -11.78
N LEU A 9 47.11 -0.45 -12.92
CA LEU A 9 46.91 0.55 -13.96
C LEU A 9 46.46 -0.16 -15.24
N LEU A 10 45.47 0.46 -15.90
CA LEU A 10 45.27 0.62 -17.35
C LEU A 10 45.00 -0.59 -18.27
N ALA A 11 43.86 -0.51 -18.96
CA ALA A 11 43.70 -0.50 -20.43
C ALA A 11 42.18 -0.45 -20.72
N GLY A 12 41.59 0.39 -21.57
CA GLY A 12 42.05 0.88 -22.87
C GLY A 12 41.19 0.22 -23.96
N PHE A 13 40.07 0.83 -24.35
CA PHE A 13 39.39 0.49 -25.60
C PHE A 13 38.74 1.74 -26.21
N ALA A 14 39.38 2.25 -27.25
CA ALA A 14 38.85 3.26 -28.15
C ALA A 14 38.15 2.55 -29.32
N LEU A 15 36.89 2.91 -29.61
CA LEU A 15 36.25 2.58 -30.88
C LEU A 15 36.06 3.87 -31.67
N VAL A 16 36.78 3.98 -32.78
CA VAL A 16 36.61 5.02 -33.80
C VAL A 16 35.78 4.40 -34.92
N LEU A 17 34.59 4.95 -35.19
CA LEU A 17 33.83 4.69 -36.42
C LEU A 17 33.89 5.93 -37.28
N ALA A 18 34.77 5.90 -38.28
CA ALA A 18 34.78 6.79 -39.43
C ALA A 18 34.20 6.03 -40.62
N GLY A 19 33.28 6.66 -41.35
CA GLY A 19 32.68 6.10 -42.57
C GLY A 19 31.68 7.06 -43.19
N CYS A 20 32.18 8.14 -43.80
CA CYS A 20 31.46 8.98 -44.76
C CYS A 20 31.73 8.51 -46.19
N GLY A 21 30.71 8.54 -47.04
CA GLY A 21 30.76 8.53 -48.52
C GLY A 21 29.32 8.75 -48.99
N GLY A 22 28.93 9.86 -49.64
CA GLY A 22 29.48 10.46 -50.88
C GLY A 22 28.87 9.70 -52.07
N ASP A 23 28.28 10.28 -53.12
CA ASP A 23 28.00 11.63 -53.58
C ASP A 23 26.97 11.46 -54.71
N ALA A 24 26.07 12.43 -54.94
CA ALA A 24 25.38 12.56 -56.23
C ALA A 24 24.96 14.02 -56.45
N PRO A 25 25.55 14.72 -57.44
CA PRO A 25 25.08 16.02 -57.89
C PRO A 25 24.26 15.87 -59.19
N ALA A 26 23.17 16.62 -59.32
CA ALA A 26 22.64 17.01 -60.62
C ALA A 26 21.79 18.29 -60.50
N ASP A 27 22.36 19.35 -61.06
CA ASP A 27 21.76 20.47 -61.80
C ASP A 27 20.45 21.11 -61.33
N ASN A 28 20.57 22.35 -60.84
CA ASN A 28 19.48 23.33 -60.76
C ASN A 28 19.62 24.36 -61.90
N GLY A 29 18.82 24.20 -62.95
CA GLY A 29 18.50 25.25 -63.92
C GLY A 29 17.23 26.00 -63.51
N ALA A 30 17.26 27.33 -63.60
CA ALA A 30 16.25 28.24 -63.07
C ALA A 30 14.93 28.33 -63.89
N ALA A 31 13.80 28.34 -63.17
CA ALA A 31 12.57 29.17 -63.26
C ALA A 31 11.86 29.43 -64.63
N PRO A 32 10.51 29.53 -64.68
CA PRO A 32 9.80 30.62 -64.00
C PRO A 32 8.52 30.25 -63.23
N VAL A 33 8.26 31.11 -62.25
CA VAL A 33 7.04 31.32 -61.47
C VAL A 33 5.75 31.35 -62.33
N VAL A 34 4.84 30.43 -62.03
CA VAL A 34 3.39 30.59 -62.30
C VAL A 34 2.68 30.50 -60.96
N GLY A 35 2.03 31.60 -60.59
CA GLY A 35 1.25 31.73 -59.38
C GLY A 35 0.04 30.81 -59.40
N GLY A 36 0.06 29.82 -58.51
CA GLY A 36 -1.08 29.03 -58.13
C GLY A 36 -0.79 28.50 -56.73
N THR A 37 -1.46 29.07 -55.73
CA THR A 37 -1.34 28.65 -54.34
C THR A 37 -1.65 27.14 -54.26
N PRO A 38 -0.71 26.26 -53.89
CA PRO A 38 -1.09 24.92 -53.51
C PRO A 38 -1.78 25.06 -52.15
N ALA A 39 -3.07 24.72 -52.10
CA ALA A 39 -3.73 24.46 -50.83
C ALA A 39 -3.01 23.28 -50.18
N VAL A 40 -2.08 23.58 -49.27
CA VAL A 40 -1.48 22.59 -48.39
C VAL A 40 -2.60 22.09 -47.49
N THR A 41 -3.27 21.00 -47.89
CA THR A 41 -4.02 20.17 -46.97
C THR A 41 -3.00 19.52 -46.05
N VAL A 42 -2.69 20.20 -44.95
CA VAL A 42 -2.12 19.57 -43.76
C VAL A 42 -3.06 18.41 -43.40
N PRO A 43 -2.58 17.15 -43.34
CA PRO A 43 -3.38 16.12 -42.70
C PRO A 43 -3.58 16.61 -41.27
N VAL A 44 -4.83 16.91 -40.92
CA VAL A 44 -5.24 17.03 -39.52
C VAL A 44 -4.90 15.67 -38.93
N ALA A 45 -3.75 15.59 -38.24
CA ALA A 45 -3.46 14.47 -37.38
C ALA A 45 -4.68 14.35 -36.47
N ALA A 46 -5.43 13.26 -36.64
CA ALA A 46 -6.50 12.93 -35.74
C ALA A 46 -5.92 13.05 -34.33
N SER A 47 -6.46 13.98 -33.55
CA SER A 47 -6.14 14.07 -32.13
C SER A 47 -6.24 12.65 -31.59
N PRO A 48 -5.26 12.13 -30.82
CA PRO A 48 -5.43 10.83 -30.20
C PRO A 48 -6.74 10.93 -29.45
N ALA A 49 -7.73 10.13 -29.88
CA ALA A 49 -8.97 10.00 -29.15
C ALA A 49 -8.55 9.78 -27.70
N ASN A 50 -9.07 10.59 -26.78
CA ASN A 50 -8.89 10.36 -25.36
C ASN A 50 -9.38 8.93 -25.11
N THR A 51 -8.46 7.98 -25.10
CA THR A 51 -8.74 6.59 -24.81
C THR A 51 -9.08 6.60 -23.33
N VAL A 52 -10.37 6.69 -23.03
CA VAL A 52 -10.88 6.44 -21.69
C VAL A 52 -10.38 5.05 -21.36
N GLU A 53 -9.39 4.95 -20.46
CA GLU A 53 -8.88 3.65 -20.02
C GLU A 53 -10.08 2.79 -19.64
N PRO A 54 -10.17 1.55 -20.12
CA PRO A 54 -11.33 0.71 -19.83
C PRO A 54 -11.46 0.58 -18.32
N ALA A 55 -12.66 0.85 -17.80
CA ALA A 55 -12.94 0.61 -16.39
C ALA A 55 -12.77 -0.88 -16.11
N SER A 56 -11.87 -1.22 -15.18
CA SER A 56 -11.65 -2.58 -14.73
C SER A 56 -12.36 -2.81 -13.41
N SER A 57 -12.92 -4.00 -13.25
CA SER A 57 -13.46 -4.49 -11.99
C SER A 57 -12.37 -4.94 -10.99
N VAL A 58 -11.11 -4.92 -11.41
CA VAL A 58 -9.92 -4.99 -10.54
C VAL A 58 -9.47 -3.57 -10.21
N PRO A 59 -9.25 -3.22 -8.93
CA PRO A 59 -8.77 -1.89 -8.54
C PRO A 59 -7.34 -1.64 -9.02
N ASP A 60 -6.96 -0.37 -9.11
CA ASP A 60 -5.59 0.07 -9.43
C ASP A 60 -4.63 -0.05 -8.24
N ARG A 61 -5.17 -0.19 -7.03
CA ARG A 61 -4.45 -0.50 -5.79
C ARG A 61 -4.98 -1.77 -5.14
N LEU A 62 -4.07 -2.71 -4.90
CA LEU A 62 -4.37 -3.95 -4.18
C LEU A 62 -3.07 -4.58 -3.67
N THR A 63 -3.24 -5.64 -2.88
CA THR A 63 -2.14 -6.53 -2.51
C THR A 63 -2.36 -7.88 -3.15
N VAL A 64 -1.28 -8.50 -3.61
CA VAL A 64 -1.24 -9.89 -4.07
C VAL A 64 -0.33 -10.70 -3.14
N THR A 65 -0.75 -11.89 -2.74
CA THR A 65 0.04 -12.83 -1.93
C THR A 65 0.10 -14.21 -2.57
N THR A 66 1.21 -14.92 -2.40
CA THR A 66 1.37 -16.32 -2.86
C THR A 66 1.57 -17.24 -1.66
N ASN A 67 1.11 -18.49 -1.76
CA ASN A 67 1.38 -19.47 -0.71
C ASN A 67 2.86 -19.85 -0.72
N GLU A 68 3.39 -20.30 -1.85
CA GLU A 68 4.84 -20.56 -2.01
C GLU A 68 5.40 -19.71 -3.15
N PRO A 69 6.50 -18.96 -2.94
CA PRO A 69 7.38 -18.90 -1.76
C PRO A 69 7.04 -17.73 -0.80
N PHE A 70 5.77 -17.55 -0.42
CA PHE A 70 5.31 -16.49 0.49
C PHE A 70 5.63 -15.06 0.01
N TYR A 71 5.47 -14.77 -1.28
CA TYR A 71 5.62 -13.39 -1.77
C TYR A 71 4.41 -12.54 -1.41
N SER A 72 4.67 -11.28 -1.14
CA SER A 72 3.66 -10.23 -1.08
C SER A 72 4.03 -9.11 -2.05
N VAL A 73 3.09 -8.70 -2.89
CA VAL A 73 3.25 -7.55 -3.77
C VAL A 73 2.18 -6.52 -3.45
N ARG A 74 2.60 -5.34 -3.01
CA ARG A 74 1.74 -4.15 -2.99
C ARG A 74 1.76 -3.53 -4.38
N VAL A 75 0.58 -3.45 -4.98
CA VAL A 75 0.35 -2.82 -6.28
C VAL A 75 -0.12 -1.39 -6.04
N ASP A 76 0.71 -0.43 -6.42
CA ASP A 76 0.34 0.97 -6.60
C ASP A 76 0.32 1.29 -8.10
N PRO A 77 -0.30 2.41 -8.52
CA PRO A 77 -0.34 2.74 -9.95
C PRO A 77 1.07 2.79 -10.56
N ASP A 78 1.99 3.53 -9.96
CA ASP A 78 3.32 3.84 -10.49
C ASP A 78 4.43 2.90 -10.00
N GLN A 79 4.17 2.05 -9.02
CA GLN A 79 5.19 1.21 -8.40
C GLN A 79 4.63 -0.14 -7.92
N LEU A 80 5.41 -1.20 -8.09
CA LEU A 80 5.21 -2.46 -7.39
C LEU A 80 6.20 -2.59 -6.23
N VAL A 81 5.74 -2.98 -5.05
CA VAL A 81 6.60 -3.29 -3.91
C VAL A 81 6.52 -4.77 -3.61
N LEU A 82 7.56 -5.49 -3.99
CA LEU A 82 7.72 -6.93 -3.73
C LEU A 82 8.43 -7.14 -2.40
N ASP A 83 7.83 -7.97 -1.57
CA ASP A 83 8.36 -8.46 -0.31
C ASP A 83 8.31 -10.00 -0.29
N GLY A 84 9.19 -10.62 0.48
CA GLY A 84 9.32 -12.06 0.54
C GLY A 84 10.46 -12.51 1.43
N ILE A 85 10.48 -13.80 1.72
CA ILE A 85 11.54 -14.39 2.54
C ILE A 85 12.89 -14.35 1.80
N GLY A 86 13.97 -14.04 2.53
CA GLY A 86 15.33 -14.12 2.01
C GLY A 86 15.80 -12.91 1.20
N PHE A 87 15.04 -11.82 1.09
CA PHE A 87 15.52 -10.56 0.53
C PHE A 87 14.84 -9.34 1.15
N ALA A 88 15.53 -8.19 1.08
CA ALA A 88 14.94 -6.91 1.47
C ALA A 88 13.88 -6.45 0.45
N PRO A 89 12.79 -5.77 0.89
CA PRO A 89 11.73 -5.33 -0.01
C PRO A 89 12.24 -4.57 -1.23
N ARG A 90 11.77 -4.96 -2.41
CA ARG A 90 12.13 -4.39 -3.70
C ARG A 90 11.04 -3.44 -4.18
N ARG A 91 11.43 -2.21 -4.52
CA ARG A 91 10.55 -1.19 -5.09
C ARG A 91 10.85 -1.05 -6.57
N MET A 92 9.88 -1.34 -7.41
CA MET A 92 10.03 -1.41 -8.86
C MET A 92 9.07 -0.41 -9.53
N PRO A 93 9.56 0.60 -10.27
CA PRO A 93 8.69 1.46 -11.06
C PRO A 93 7.94 0.63 -12.13
N VAL A 94 6.66 0.95 -12.32
CA VAL A 94 5.82 0.32 -13.35
C VAL A 94 6.21 0.87 -14.72
N LEU A 95 6.59 -0.05 -15.61
CA LEU A 95 6.98 0.23 -17.00
C LEU A 95 5.79 0.16 -17.97
N GLY A 96 4.75 -0.61 -17.62
CA GLY A 96 3.58 -0.75 -18.46
C GLY A 96 2.40 -1.36 -17.72
N ARG A 97 1.21 -0.96 -18.16
CA ARG A 97 -0.07 -1.45 -17.65
C ARG A 97 -0.93 -1.90 -18.81
N GLU A 98 -1.64 -2.98 -18.59
CA GLU A 98 -2.70 -3.44 -19.49
C GLU A 98 -3.97 -3.59 -18.66
N VAL A 99 -5.06 -3.00 -19.14
CA VAL A 99 -6.33 -2.96 -18.43
C VAL A 99 -7.39 -3.67 -19.26
N ARG A 100 -8.07 -4.62 -18.64
CA ARG A 100 -9.19 -5.40 -19.19
C ARG A 100 -10.40 -5.21 -18.27
N ALA A 101 -11.61 -5.44 -18.77
CA ALA A 101 -12.83 -5.28 -17.97
C ALA A 101 -12.81 -6.10 -16.66
N THR A 102 -12.26 -7.31 -16.70
CA THR A 102 -12.18 -8.23 -15.56
C THR A 102 -10.76 -8.41 -15.02
N GLY A 103 -9.77 -7.68 -15.53
CA GLY A 103 -8.39 -7.92 -15.14
C GLY A 103 -7.46 -6.75 -15.37
N ARG A 104 -6.30 -6.83 -14.72
CA ARG A 104 -5.21 -5.88 -14.90
C ARG A 104 -3.89 -6.62 -14.92
N ARG A 105 -2.94 -6.05 -15.64
CA ARG A 105 -1.57 -6.54 -15.71
C ARG A 105 -0.60 -5.40 -15.58
N TRP A 106 0.40 -5.58 -14.72
CA TRP A 106 1.49 -4.63 -14.50
C TRP A 106 2.82 -5.28 -14.84
N ARG A 107 3.68 -4.54 -15.54
CA ARG A 107 5.11 -4.85 -15.70
C ARG A 107 5.91 -3.81 -14.92
N ALA A 108 6.80 -4.24 -14.05
CA ALA A 108 7.71 -3.38 -13.32
C ALA A 108 9.12 -3.96 -13.32
N ARG A 109 10.15 -3.12 -13.17
CA ARG A 109 11.55 -3.57 -13.20
C ARG A 109 12.42 -2.77 -12.26
N ASP A 110 13.42 -3.40 -11.67
CA ASP A 110 14.54 -2.76 -10.97
C ASP A 110 15.88 -3.28 -11.51
N GLY A 111 16.98 -2.89 -10.86
CA GLY A 111 18.33 -3.38 -11.20
C GLY A 111 18.54 -4.88 -10.95
N ARG A 112 17.58 -5.59 -10.35
CA ARG A 112 17.68 -7.02 -10.02
C ARG A 112 16.83 -7.90 -10.93
N GLY A 113 15.84 -7.36 -11.62
CA GLY A 113 14.98 -8.17 -12.48
C GLY A 113 13.65 -7.52 -12.85
N GLU A 114 12.82 -8.27 -13.55
CA GLU A 114 11.46 -7.89 -13.93
C GLU A 114 10.43 -8.63 -13.07
N LEU A 115 9.38 -7.91 -12.68
CA LEU A 115 8.19 -8.45 -12.05
C LEU A 115 6.97 -8.17 -12.94
N ILE A 116 6.23 -9.22 -13.25
CA ILE A 116 4.93 -9.15 -13.91
C ILE A 116 3.88 -9.59 -12.89
N VAL A 117 2.82 -8.79 -12.74
CA VAL A 117 1.67 -9.14 -11.92
C VAL A 117 0.43 -9.11 -12.80
N GLU A 118 -0.28 -10.23 -12.88
CA GLU A 118 -1.56 -10.33 -13.58
C GLU A 118 -2.64 -10.66 -12.54
N VAL A 119 -3.77 -9.97 -12.62
CA VAL A 119 -4.87 -10.09 -11.67
C VAL A 119 -6.17 -10.16 -12.44
N GLU A 120 -7.00 -11.13 -12.09
CA GLU A 120 -8.33 -11.31 -12.63
C GLU A 120 -9.37 -11.31 -11.51
N ARG A 121 -10.55 -10.75 -11.80
CA ARG A 121 -11.73 -10.82 -10.95
C ARG A 121 -12.30 -12.24 -11.02
N ALA A 122 -11.81 -13.06 -10.12
CA ALA A 122 -12.23 -14.43 -9.93
C ALA A 122 -11.92 -14.81 -8.47
N ASP A 123 -12.86 -15.52 -7.84
CA ASP A 123 -12.70 -15.98 -6.47
C ASP A 123 -11.42 -16.80 -6.34
N CYS A 124 -10.64 -16.49 -5.31
CA CYS A 124 -9.41 -17.19 -4.98
C CYS A 124 -9.49 -17.68 -3.54
N GLU A 125 -9.26 -18.97 -3.37
CA GLU A 125 -9.18 -19.60 -2.06
C GLU A 125 -7.70 -19.88 -1.76
N ASP A 126 -7.22 -19.33 -0.65
CA ASP A 126 -5.92 -19.68 -0.09
C ASP A 126 -6.07 -21.00 0.68
N ASP A 127 -5.37 -22.04 0.22
CA ASP A 127 -5.44 -23.40 0.77
C ASP A 127 -4.93 -23.49 2.22
N MET A 128 -4.12 -22.52 2.65
CA MET A 128 -3.58 -22.47 4.02
C MET A 128 -4.43 -21.65 4.99
N SER A 129 -5.16 -20.64 4.51
CA SER A 129 -5.94 -19.73 5.36
C SER A 129 -7.46 -19.96 5.28
N GLY A 130 -7.97 -20.61 4.23
CA GLY A 130 -9.40 -20.76 3.95
C GLY A 130 -10.14 -19.43 3.73
N ALA A 131 -9.41 -18.31 3.60
CA ALA A 131 -9.98 -16.99 3.48
C ALA A 131 -10.36 -16.72 2.01
N PRO A 132 -11.64 -16.48 1.69
CA PRO A 132 -12.02 -16.11 0.33
C PRO A 132 -11.41 -14.76 -0.04
N ARG A 133 -10.85 -14.68 -1.25
CA ARG A 133 -10.28 -13.47 -1.83
C ARG A 133 -10.99 -13.14 -3.14
N ASP A 134 -11.20 -11.85 -3.39
CA ASP A 134 -11.98 -11.36 -4.54
C ASP A 134 -11.26 -11.52 -5.90
N PHE A 135 -9.95 -11.80 -5.87
CA PHE A 135 -9.12 -11.80 -7.07
C PHE A 135 -8.15 -12.99 -7.10
N THR A 136 -8.03 -13.61 -8.28
CA THR A 136 -6.97 -14.55 -8.60
C THR A 136 -5.82 -13.80 -9.23
N ALA A 137 -4.58 -14.14 -8.89
CA ALA A 137 -3.41 -13.47 -9.41
C ALA A 137 -2.32 -14.46 -9.84
N THR A 138 -1.45 -14.01 -10.75
CA THR A 138 -0.18 -14.66 -11.05
C THR A 138 0.94 -13.64 -10.94
N LEU A 139 2.08 -14.07 -10.40
CA LEU A 139 3.30 -13.28 -10.32
C LEU A 139 4.36 -14.00 -11.13
N THR A 140 4.98 -13.31 -12.08
CA THR A 140 6.18 -13.78 -12.76
C THR A 140 7.37 -12.97 -12.30
N LEU A 141 8.26 -13.61 -11.55
CA LEU A 141 9.52 -13.02 -11.08
C LEU A 141 10.68 -13.75 -11.74
N ASP A 142 11.49 -13.03 -12.52
CA ASP A 142 12.67 -13.58 -13.20
C ASP A 142 12.38 -14.86 -14.01
N GLY A 143 11.21 -14.88 -14.67
CA GLY A 143 10.73 -15.99 -15.49
C GLY A 143 10.02 -17.11 -14.74
N ARG A 144 9.96 -17.07 -13.39
CA ARG A 144 9.20 -18.03 -12.58
C ARG A 144 7.81 -17.49 -12.29
N THR A 145 6.78 -18.21 -12.73
CA THR A 145 5.39 -17.85 -12.47
C THR A 145 4.84 -18.63 -11.28
N VAL A 146 4.24 -17.91 -10.33
CA VAL A 146 3.58 -18.46 -9.15
C VAL A 146 2.14 -17.93 -9.07
N ARG A 147 1.21 -18.78 -8.62
CA ARG A 147 -0.18 -18.39 -8.39
C ARG A 147 -0.31 -17.69 -7.03
N GLY A 148 -1.16 -16.69 -6.97
CA GLY A 148 -1.52 -16.00 -5.75
C GLY A 148 -2.98 -15.56 -5.73
N CYS A 149 -3.37 -14.94 -4.62
CA CYS A 149 -4.65 -14.29 -4.47
C CYS A 149 -4.45 -12.79 -4.25
N GLY A 150 -5.35 -11.98 -4.80
CA GLY A 150 -5.38 -10.53 -4.62
C GLY A 150 -6.50 -10.08 -3.69
N PHE A 151 -6.31 -8.98 -3.00
CA PHE A 151 -7.33 -8.32 -2.18
C PHE A 151 -7.01 -6.84 -1.97
N VAL A 152 -8.03 -6.04 -1.66
CA VAL A 152 -7.85 -4.64 -1.29
C VAL A 152 -7.37 -4.51 0.16
N GLY A 153 -6.43 -3.59 0.41
CA GLY A 153 -5.81 -3.40 1.73
C GLY A 153 -4.47 -4.10 1.88
N THR A 154 -3.94 -4.17 3.11
CA THR A 154 -2.66 -4.80 3.45
C THR A 154 -2.82 -6.29 3.79
N PRO A 155 -1.83 -7.15 3.50
CA PRO A 155 -1.90 -8.55 3.88
C PRO A 155 -2.15 -8.71 5.37
N ALA A 156 -3.01 -9.67 5.72
CA ALA A 156 -3.06 -10.16 7.08
C ALA A 156 -1.69 -10.77 7.41
N PRO A 157 -1.10 -10.50 8.59
CA PRO A 157 0.14 -11.14 8.99
C PRO A 157 -0.04 -12.67 9.04
N PRO A 158 1.03 -13.45 8.80
CA PRO A 158 0.97 -14.91 8.96
C PRO A 158 0.43 -15.28 10.34
N PRO A 159 -0.38 -16.35 10.47
CA PRO A 159 -0.80 -16.85 11.77
C PRO A 159 0.44 -17.20 12.61
N GLY A 160 0.70 -16.42 13.67
CA GLY A 160 1.81 -16.68 14.61
C GLY A 160 2.93 -15.64 14.61
N GLU A 161 2.99 -14.73 13.64
CA GLU A 161 3.94 -13.61 13.66
C GLU A 161 3.18 -12.30 13.50
N ALA A 162 2.71 -11.75 14.63
CA ALA A 162 2.30 -10.36 14.67
C ALA A 162 3.52 -9.51 14.30
N ALA A 163 3.54 -9.01 13.05
CA ALA A 163 4.55 -8.06 12.62
C ALA A 163 4.64 -6.92 13.66
N PRO A 164 5.84 -6.42 13.99
CA PRO A 164 5.95 -5.18 14.73
C PRO A 164 5.56 -4.04 13.78
N MET A 165 4.25 -3.89 13.56
CA MET A 165 3.69 -2.58 13.25
C MET A 165 4.19 -1.70 14.39
N VAL A 166 4.90 -0.61 14.08
CA VAL A 166 5.49 0.26 15.09
C VAL A 166 4.38 0.58 16.07
N ALA A 167 4.40 -0.10 17.22
CA ALA A 167 3.40 0.03 18.24
C ALA A 167 3.58 1.45 18.73
N ALA A 168 2.71 2.34 18.26
CA ALA A 168 2.63 3.63 18.89
C ALA A 168 2.16 3.33 20.32
N ASN A 169 2.79 3.95 21.30
CA ASN A 169 2.28 3.90 22.68
C ASN A 169 1.30 5.06 22.92
N THR A 170 0.71 5.57 21.82
CA THR A 170 -0.03 6.83 21.80
C THR A 170 -1.32 6.65 21.00
N ILE A 171 -2.44 6.78 21.70
CA ILE A 171 -3.79 6.78 21.14
C ILE A 171 -3.98 8.08 20.33
N PRO A 172 -4.43 8.01 19.06
CA PRO A 172 -4.66 9.19 18.23
C PRO A 172 -5.70 10.15 18.82
N ALA A 173 -5.49 11.44 18.59
CA ALA A 173 -6.29 12.52 19.18
C ALA A 173 -7.81 12.41 18.97
N ARG A 174 -8.26 11.78 17.87
CA ARG A 174 -9.69 11.55 17.60
C ARG A 174 -10.38 10.67 18.65
N PHE A 175 -9.66 9.74 19.26
CA PHE A 175 -10.19 8.87 20.33
C PHE A 175 -10.07 9.52 21.71
N VAL A 176 -9.11 10.44 21.88
CA VAL A 176 -8.86 11.14 23.14
C VAL A 176 -10.08 11.97 23.53
N GLY A 177 -10.46 11.89 24.79
CA GLY A 177 -11.62 12.60 25.33
C GLY A 177 -12.29 11.92 26.51
N ARG A 178 -13.32 12.59 27.03
CA ARG A 178 -14.26 12.01 27.99
C ARG A 178 -15.45 11.44 27.23
N TRP A 179 -15.85 10.25 27.60
CA TRP A 179 -16.92 9.51 26.97
C TRP A 179 -17.83 8.92 28.04
N ASN A 180 -19.14 8.98 27.83
CA ASN A 180 -20.10 8.41 28.78
C ASN A 180 -21.34 7.86 28.08
N ARG A 181 -22.21 7.13 28.78
CA ARG A 181 -23.37 6.45 28.19
C ARG A 181 -24.35 7.43 27.50
N ASP A 182 -24.53 8.61 28.08
CA ASP A 182 -25.49 9.62 27.64
C ASP A 182 -25.13 11.02 28.18
N ALA A 183 -25.91 12.03 27.78
CA ALA A 183 -25.66 13.43 28.15
C ALA A 183 -25.85 13.70 29.65
N ALA A 184 -26.76 12.99 30.32
CA ALA A 184 -26.98 13.16 31.75
C ALA A 184 -25.79 12.62 32.55
N ALA A 185 -25.22 11.50 32.11
CA ALA A 185 -24.01 10.92 32.68
C ALA A 185 -22.76 11.80 32.41
N CYS A 186 -22.68 12.42 31.24
CA CYS A 186 -21.66 13.44 30.97
C CYS A 186 -21.76 14.67 31.90
N ALA A 187 -22.98 15.10 32.24
CA ALA A 187 -23.20 16.23 33.14
C ALA A 187 -22.90 15.89 34.62
N ARG A 188 -22.93 14.60 35.00
CA ARG A 188 -22.65 14.13 36.36
C ARG A 188 -21.69 12.94 36.34
N PRO A 189 -20.43 13.13 35.92
CA PRO A 189 -19.50 12.03 35.69
C PRO A 189 -19.22 11.21 36.96
N ALA A 190 -19.16 11.86 38.14
CA ALA A 190 -18.93 11.18 39.42
C ALA A 190 -20.07 10.23 39.85
N ALA A 191 -21.28 10.42 39.33
CA ALA A 191 -22.43 9.55 39.60
C ALA A 191 -22.59 8.44 38.55
N SER A 192 -21.73 8.41 37.53
CA SER A 192 -21.80 7.49 36.42
C SER A 192 -20.66 6.48 36.51
N ILE A 193 -21.05 5.22 36.61
CA ILE A 193 -20.10 4.11 36.58
C ILE A 193 -19.61 3.89 35.13
N ASP A 194 -20.45 4.13 34.13
CA ASP A 194 -20.15 3.92 32.70
C ASP A 194 -19.09 4.85 32.07
N GLY A 195 -18.52 5.78 32.83
CA GLY A 195 -17.57 6.77 32.33
C GLY A 195 -16.27 6.15 31.81
N VAL A 196 -15.83 6.60 30.63
CA VAL A 196 -14.52 6.27 30.04
C VAL A 196 -13.75 7.56 29.80
N LYS A 197 -12.48 7.61 30.25
CA LYS A 197 -11.54 8.66 29.86
C LYS A 197 -10.45 8.03 28.99
N VAL A 198 -10.32 8.52 27.76
CA VAL A 198 -9.24 8.15 26.85
C VAL A 198 -8.21 9.28 26.87
N SER A 199 -6.99 9.01 27.34
CA SER A 199 -5.83 9.89 27.14
C SER A 199 -4.93 9.30 26.04
N PRO A 200 -3.85 9.99 25.63
CA PRO A 200 -2.91 9.42 24.67
C PRO A 200 -2.27 8.12 25.15
N ASP A 201 -2.06 7.95 26.45
CA ASP A 201 -1.27 6.87 27.05
C ASP A 201 -2.06 5.98 28.03
N GLU A 202 -3.31 6.32 28.32
CA GLU A 202 -4.13 5.61 29.30
C GLU A 202 -5.60 5.49 28.87
N LEU A 203 -6.22 4.38 29.27
CA LEU A 203 -7.67 4.20 29.26
C LEU A 203 -8.16 4.04 30.70
N TRP A 204 -9.01 4.95 31.14
CA TRP A 204 -9.62 4.91 32.46
C TRP A 204 -11.06 4.43 32.34
N PHE A 205 -11.42 3.45 33.16
CA PHE A 205 -12.76 2.89 33.23
C PHE A 205 -13.09 2.58 34.69
N HIS A 206 -14.11 3.24 35.24
CA HIS A 206 -14.43 3.18 36.67
C HIS A 206 -13.19 3.45 37.55
N GLU A 207 -12.81 2.48 38.40
CA GLU A 207 -11.65 2.50 39.30
C GLU A 207 -10.39 1.91 38.66
N SER A 208 -10.49 1.39 37.44
CA SER A 208 -9.39 0.75 36.72
C SER A 208 -8.70 1.72 35.78
N VAL A 209 -7.37 1.64 35.75
CA VAL A 209 -6.53 2.42 34.82
C VAL A 209 -5.68 1.48 33.98
N GLY A 210 -5.90 1.50 32.68
CA GLY A 210 -5.11 0.77 31.68
C GLY A 210 -4.03 1.65 31.09
N LYS A 211 -2.76 1.35 31.34
CA LYS A 211 -1.62 1.99 30.66
C LYS A 211 -1.41 1.37 29.29
N VAL A 212 -1.47 2.19 28.25
CA VAL A 212 -1.36 1.76 26.85
C VAL A 212 0.07 1.30 26.57
N GLN A 213 0.20 0.04 26.18
CA GLN A 213 1.49 -0.58 25.83
C GLN A 213 1.68 -0.70 24.32
N ARG A 214 0.57 -0.72 23.57
CA ARG A 214 0.57 -0.89 22.12
C ARG A 214 -0.70 -0.31 21.52
N VAL A 215 -0.54 0.44 20.43
CA VAL A 215 -1.61 0.89 19.55
C VAL A 215 -1.32 0.40 18.14
N GLU A 216 -2.28 -0.32 17.59
CA GLU A 216 -2.29 -0.87 16.24
C GLU A 216 -3.38 -0.15 15.42
N PRO A 217 -3.02 0.68 14.41
CA PRO A 217 -4.00 1.24 13.49
C PRO A 217 -4.65 0.13 12.65
N LEU A 218 -6.00 0.11 12.62
CA LEU A 218 -6.79 -0.78 11.75
C LEU A 218 -7.43 -0.01 10.58
N SER A 219 -7.82 1.24 10.82
CA SER A 219 -8.19 2.26 9.84
C SER A 219 -8.06 3.65 10.49
N ASP A 220 -8.39 4.72 9.76
CA ASP A 220 -8.34 6.09 10.31
C ASP A 220 -9.18 6.26 11.57
N ASP A 221 -10.34 5.59 11.64
CA ASP A 221 -11.31 5.70 12.73
C ASP A 221 -11.41 4.43 13.59
N ARG A 222 -10.47 3.49 13.42
CA ARG A 222 -10.44 2.24 14.17
C ARG A 222 -9.02 1.84 14.55
N ILE A 223 -8.81 1.59 15.84
CA ILE A 223 -7.52 1.14 16.39
C ILE A 223 -7.73 -0.09 17.29
N ARG A 224 -6.72 -0.94 17.40
CA ARG A 224 -6.61 -1.94 18.47
C ARG A 224 -5.58 -1.45 19.47
N ILE A 225 -5.92 -1.53 20.76
CA ILE A 225 -5.00 -1.17 21.83
C ILE A 225 -4.81 -2.33 22.78
N THR A 226 -3.57 -2.53 23.24
CA THR A 226 -3.24 -3.40 24.36
C THR A 226 -2.81 -2.52 25.52
N ALA A 227 -3.44 -2.72 26.67
CA ALA A 227 -3.16 -1.94 27.88
C ALA A 227 -2.97 -2.86 29.09
N ALA A 228 -2.04 -2.48 29.97
CA ALA A 228 -1.85 -3.09 31.28
C ALA A 228 -2.67 -2.33 32.31
N TYR A 229 -3.65 -3.03 32.88
CA TYR A 229 -4.59 -2.50 33.86
C TYR A 229 -4.14 -2.78 35.28
N ASP A 230 -4.46 -1.84 36.15
CA ASP A 230 -4.41 -1.96 37.61
C ASP A 230 -5.78 -1.49 38.14
N GLY A 231 -6.49 -2.35 38.88
CA GLY A 231 -7.84 -2.11 39.37
C GLY A 231 -8.33 -3.24 40.28
N GLU A 232 -9.16 -2.93 41.27
CA GLU A 232 -9.75 -3.92 42.21
C GLU A 232 -8.72 -4.81 42.95
N GLY A 233 -7.45 -4.38 43.01
CA GLY A 233 -6.34 -5.14 43.60
C GLY A 233 -5.68 -6.14 42.63
N GLU A 234 -6.13 -6.19 41.37
CA GLU A 234 -5.61 -7.07 40.34
C GLU A 234 -4.81 -6.30 39.27
N ARG A 235 -3.92 -7.04 38.61
CA ARG A 235 -3.17 -6.56 37.44
C ARG A 235 -3.36 -7.53 36.29
N TRP A 236 -3.81 -7.01 35.16
CA TRP A 236 -4.01 -7.81 33.96
C TRP A 236 -3.65 -7.02 32.72
N THR A 237 -3.45 -7.72 31.61
CA THR A 237 -3.28 -7.09 30.29
C THR A 237 -4.48 -7.45 29.45
N SER A 238 -5.11 -6.46 28.83
CA SER A 238 -6.27 -6.68 27.95
C SER A 238 -6.07 -5.96 26.62
N THR A 239 -6.65 -6.56 25.58
CA THR A 239 -6.65 -6.03 24.23
C THR A 239 -8.07 -5.72 23.81
N GLN A 240 -8.27 -4.52 23.28
CA GLN A 240 -9.59 -4.04 22.88
C GLN A 240 -9.51 -3.20 21.61
N THR A 241 -10.62 -3.17 20.87
CA THR A 241 -10.74 -2.37 19.65
C THR A 241 -11.56 -1.13 19.94
N LEU A 242 -11.01 0.04 19.62
CA LEU A 242 -11.72 1.32 19.69
C LEU A 242 -12.10 1.73 18.26
N SER A 243 -13.35 2.15 18.07
CA SER A 243 -13.83 2.76 16.83
C SER A 243 -14.55 4.05 17.15
N VAL A 244 -14.30 5.12 16.39
CA VAL A 244 -15.01 6.39 16.53
C VAL A 244 -15.84 6.69 15.29
N ASP A 245 -17.05 7.19 15.50
CA ASP A 245 -17.91 7.74 14.45
C ASP A 245 -18.50 9.05 14.96
N GLY A 246 -17.88 10.16 14.56
CA GLY A 246 -18.14 11.49 15.11
C GLY A 246 -17.99 11.54 16.64
N ASP A 247 -19.13 11.73 17.32
CA ASP A 247 -19.22 11.80 18.79
C ASP A 247 -19.58 10.46 19.44
N ARG A 248 -19.48 9.33 18.72
CA ARG A 248 -19.72 7.98 19.26
C ARG A 248 -18.42 7.20 19.31
N LEU A 249 -18.07 6.69 20.50
CA LEU A 249 -17.00 5.73 20.71
C LEU A 249 -17.62 4.34 20.90
N THR A 250 -17.14 3.36 20.14
CA THR A 250 -17.42 1.94 20.33
C THR A 250 -16.16 1.26 20.82
N ILE A 251 -16.25 0.56 21.95
CA ILE A 251 -15.17 -0.25 22.52
C ILE A 251 -15.61 -1.71 22.45
N VAL A 252 -14.77 -2.56 21.87
CA VAL A 252 -14.97 -4.01 21.82
C VAL A 252 -13.86 -4.68 22.61
N THR A 253 -14.22 -5.28 23.74
CA THR A 253 -13.32 -6.07 24.59
C THR A 253 -13.86 -7.50 24.62
N GLU A 254 -13.03 -8.48 24.31
CA GLU A 254 -13.43 -9.91 24.28
C GLU A 254 -14.69 -10.18 23.42
N GLY A 255 -14.82 -9.46 22.30
CA GLY A 255 -15.97 -9.57 21.39
C GLY A 255 -17.25 -8.91 21.89
N ARG A 256 -17.24 -8.28 23.07
CA ARG A 256 -18.40 -7.59 23.64
C ARG A 256 -18.31 -6.08 23.33
N PRO A 257 -19.18 -5.55 22.45
CA PRO A 257 -19.20 -4.13 22.16
C PRO A 257 -19.98 -3.37 23.23
N PHE A 258 -19.49 -2.18 23.59
CA PHE A 258 -20.28 -1.16 24.26
C PHE A 258 -19.99 0.21 23.64
N THR A 259 -20.98 1.10 23.71
CA THR A 259 -20.88 2.43 23.10
C THR A 259 -21.00 3.53 24.13
N ARG A 260 -20.35 4.66 23.83
CA ARG A 260 -20.34 5.88 24.63
C ARG A 260 -20.46 7.08 23.69
N ILE A 261 -21.08 8.16 24.18
CA ILE A 261 -21.09 9.45 23.52
C ILE A 261 -19.96 10.32 24.06
N ARG A 262 -19.41 11.20 23.23
CA ARG A 262 -18.41 12.19 23.62
C ARG A 262 -19.06 13.20 24.56
N CYS A 263 -18.46 13.38 25.74
CA CYS A 263 -18.87 14.42 26.66
C CYS A 263 -18.30 15.76 26.19
N LYS A 264 -19.18 16.74 26.01
CA LYS A 264 -18.76 18.13 25.79
C LYS A 264 -18.20 18.68 27.11
N GLY A 265 -17.07 19.38 27.01
CA GLY A 265 -16.32 19.91 28.14
C GLY A 265 -17.08 20.96 28.92
#